data_AF-T2J8B0-F1
#
_entry.id   AF-T2J8B0-F1
#
_cell.length_a   1.000
_cell.length_b   1.000
_cell.length_c   1.000
_cell.angle_alpha   90.00
_cell.angle_beta   90.00
_cell.angle_gamma   90.00
#
_symmetry.space_group_name_H-M   'P 1'
#
loop_
_entity.id
_entity.type
_entity.pdbx_description
1 polymer ?
#
loop_
_entity_poly.entity_id
_entity_poly.type
_entity_poly.pdbx_seq_one_letter_code
_entity_poly.pdbx_strand_id
1 'polypeptide(L)'
;MSLTHLIEIDLLKKGEIMPMNIDDTIKSDYRIIISRSDRRPQAELYAFNLAQEIPSIPLPLKPEDEAPLIPLQELLHSIYEKGSYDLAINYQKQPLEYLSENEQLWINNLLQQQDLI
;
A
#
# COMPACT_ATOMS: atom_id res chain seq x y z
N MET A 1 11.99 -12.65 -22.01
CA MET A 1 11.20 -12.37 -20.77
C MET A 1 12.09 -12.72 -19.59
N SER A 2 12.15 -11.88 -18.56
CA SER A 2 12.92 -12.18 -17.33
C SER A 2 12.28 -13.35 -16.57
N LEU A 3 13.11 -14.22 -15.98
CA LEU A 3 12.67 -15.29 -15.08
C LEU A 3 12.37 -14.78 -13.66
N THR A 4 12.68 -13.52 -13.36
CA THR A 4 12.44 -12.89 -12.06
C THR A 4 10.96 -12.56 -11.89
N HIS A 5 10.40 -12.83 -10.70
CA HIS A 5 9.09 -12.34 -10.28
C HIS A 5 9.19 -10.84 -9.93
N LEU A 6 8.14 -10.07 -10.20
CA LEU A 6 8.07 -8.65 -9.83
C LEU A 6 6.98 -8.47 -8.77
N ILE A 7 7.31 -7.74 -7.71
CA ILE A 7 6.32 -7.14 -6.81
C ILE A 7 6.54 -5.63 -6.87
N GLU A 8 5.49 -4.89 -7.19
CA GLU A 8 5.48 -3.42 -7.17
C GLU A 8 4.46 -2.96 -6.13
N ILE A 9 4.88 -2.05 -5.24
CA ILE A 9 4.07 -1.50 -4.16
C ILE A 9 3.95 -0.01 -4.41
N ASP A 10 2.81 0.40 -4.96
CA ASP A 10 2.52 1.78 -5.33
C ASP A 10 1.71 2.47 -4.22
N LEU A 11 2.41 3.27 -3.42
CA LEU A 11 1.81 4.14 -2.39
C LEU A 11 1.70 5.60 -2.87
N LEU A 12 1.68 5.81 -4.19
CA LEU A 12 1.72 7.13 -4.81
C LEU A 12 0.37 7.82 -4.68
N LYS A 13 0.31 8.92 -3.92
CA LYS A 13 -0.82 9.86 -3.95
C LYS A 13 -0.68 10.94 -5.05
N LYS A 14 0.54 11.12 -5.59
CA LYS A 14 0.85 11.97 -6.75
C LYS A 14 1.82 11.23 -7.67
N GLY A 15 1.63 11.38 -8.99
CA GLY A 15 2.41 10.67 -10.01
C GLY A 15 1.51 9.77 -10.86
N GLU A 16 2.10 9.15 -11.87
CA GLU A 16 1.39 8.19 -12.72
C GLU A 16 1.57 6.79 -12.14
N ILE A 17 0.45 6.10 -11.92
CA ILE A 17 0.44 4.67 -11.58
C ILE A 17 0.95 3.90 -12.80
N MET A 18 1.62 2.77 -12.58
CA MET A 18 2.04 1.90 -13.68
C MET A 18 0.85 1.61 -14.63
N PRO A 19 0.97 1.92 -15.93
CA PRO A 19 -0.09 1.67 -16.88
C PRO A 19 -0.25 0.17 -17.08
N MET A 20 -1.40 -0.35 -16.64
CA MET A 20 -1.80 -1.73 -16.84
C MET A 20 -3.16 -1.76 -17.51
N ASN A 21 -3.41 -2.83 -18.28
CA ASN A 21 -4.74 -3.14 -18.80
C ASN A 21 -5.62 -3.70 -17.66
N ILE A 22 -5.89 -2.87 -16.66
CA ILE A 22 -6.83 -3.16 -15.58
C ILE A 22 -8.21 -2.69 -16.02
N ASP A 23 -9.25 -3.35 -15.52
CA ASP A 23 -10.61 -2.84 -15.61
C ASP A 23 -10.69 -1.45 -14.95
N ASP A 24 -11.01 -0.42 -15.73
CA ASP A 24 -11.14 0.98 -15.29
C ASP A 24 -12.18 1.17 -14.15
N THR A 25 -12.99 0.16 -13.87
CA THR A 25 -13.91 0.15 -12.72
C THR A 25 -13.20 0.01 -11.36
N ILE A 26 -11.97 -0.52 -11.32
CA ILE A 26 -11.21 -0.71 -10.08
C ILE A 26 -10.49 0.59 -9.71
N LYS A 27 -11.22 1.46 -9.00
CA LYS A 27 -10.67 2.70 -8.42
C LYS A 27 -10.07 2.43 -7.05
N SER A 28 -8.83 2.86 -6.85
CA SER A 28 -8.10 2.72 -5.60
C SER A 28 -7.02 3.77 -5.48
N ASP A 29 -6.74 4.20 -4.25
CA ASP A 29 -5.62 5.09 -3.95
C ASP A 29 -4.27 4.38 -4.08
N TYR A 30 -4.22 3.11 -3.68
CA TYR A 30 -2.99 2.33 -3.52
C TYR A 30 -3.12 0.95 -4.13
N ARG A 31 -2.01 0.44 -4.64
CA ARG A 31 -1.97 -0.82 -5.38
C ARG A 31 -0.71 -1.60 -5.08
N ILE A 32 -0.85 -2.91 -5.01
CA ILE A 32 0.27 -3.84 -5.07
C ILE A 32 0.04 -4.77 -6.24
N ILE A 33 1.09 -4.95 -7.06
CA ILE A 33 1.06 -5.77 -8.25
C ILE A 33 2.05 -6.91 -8.05
N ILE A 34 1.59 -8.14 -8.30
CA ILE A 34 2.46 -9.31 -8.34
C ILE A 34 2.44 -9.89 -9.74
N SER A 35 3.55 -9.74 -10.46
CA SER A 35 3.75 -10.34 -11.77
C SER A 35 4.73 -11.51 -11.65
N ARG A 36 4.18 -12.73 -11.58
CA ARG A 36 4.98 -13.96 -11.51
C ARG A 36 5.49 -14.33 -12.89
N SER A 37 6.76 -14.70 -13.00
CA SER A 37 7.41 -14.96 -14.30
C SER A 37 6.78 -16.10 -15.09
N ASP A 38 6.24 -17.10 -14.40
CA ASP A 38 5.54 -18.26 -14.95
C ASP A 38 4.09 -17.97 -15.38
N ARG A 39 3.53 -16.81 -15.01
CA ARG A 39 2.13 -16.44 -15.29
C ARG A 39 1.97 -15.20 -16.16
N ARG A 40 3.05 -14.69 -16.77
CA ARG A 40 2.95 -13.50 -17.63
C ARG A 40 2.19 -13.80 -18.92
N PRO A 41 1.39 -12.84 -19.44
CA PRO A 41 1.32 -11.43 -19.03
C PRO A 41 0.36 -11.12 -17.87
N GLN A 42 -0.28 -12.12 -17.25
CA GLN A 42 -1.18 -11.90 -16.13
C GLN A 42 -0.42 -11.46 -14.86
N ALA A 43 -1.10 -10.66 -14.04
CA ALA A 43 -0.62 -10.21 -12.73
C ALA A 43 -1.78 -10.21 -11.72
N GLU A 44 -1.43 -10.31 -10.46
CA GLU A 44 -2.37 -10.21 -9.34
C GLU A 44 -2.37 -8.76 -8.85
N LEU A 45 -3.57 -8.18 -8.66
CA LEU A 45 -3.75 -6.81 -8.18
C LEU A 45 -4.37 -6.84 -6.79
N TYR A 46 -3.69 -6.22 -5.83
CA TYR A 46 -4.20 -5.93 -4.50
C TYR A 46 -4.44 -4.43 -4.40
N ALA A 47 -5.69 -4.03 -4.56
CA ALA A 47 -6.12 -2.63 -4.49
C ALA A 47 -6.67 -2.31 -3.10
N PHE A 48 -6.27 -1.17 -2.54
CA PHE A 48 -6.74 -0.71 -1.24
C PHE A 48 -6.72 0.82 -1.17
N ASN A 49 -7.44 1.38 -0.20
CA ASN A 49 -7.58 2.81 0.02
C ASN A 49 -7.03 3.21 1.39
N LEU A 50 -6.88 4.52 1.62
CA LEU A 50 -6.23 5.05 2.82
C LEU A 50 -6.79 4.55 4.15
N ALA A 51 -8.12 4.40 4.26
CA ALA A 51 -8.76 3.94 5.49
C ALA A 51 -8.74 2.41 5.68
N GLN A 52 -8.14 1.66 4.75
CA GLN A 52 -8.08 0.20 4.78
C GLN A 52 -6.68 -0.26 5.20
N GLU A 53 -6.60 -1.40 5.86
CA GLU A 53 -5.31 -2.06 6.14
C GLU A 53 -4.61 -2.42 4.82
N ILE A 54 -3.29 -2.25 4.80
CA ILE A 54 -2.44 -2.71 3.71
C ILE A 54 -2.53 -4.25 3.67
N PRO A 55 -2.93 -4.82 2.52
CA PRO A 55 -3.14 -6.26 2.42
C PRO A 55 -1.84 -7.02 2.63
N SER A 56 -1.94 -8.18 3.29
CA SER A 56 -0.86 -9.16 3.28
C SER A 56 -0.76 -9.78 1.90
N ILE A 57 0.46 -9.96 1.41
CA ILE A 57 0.71 -10.45 0.05
C ILE A 57 1.62 -11.69 0.04
N PRO A 58 1.45 -12.64 -0.89
CA PRO A 58 2.38 -13.75 -1.03
C PRO A 58 3.70 -13.28 -1.63
N LEU A 59 4.83 -13.73 -1.07
CA LEU A 59 6.14 -13.56 -1.72
C LEU A 59 6.29 -14.67 -2.78
N PRO A 60 6.28 -14.36 -4.08
CA PRO A 60 6.44 -15.38 -5.11
C PRO A 60 7.83 -15.99 -5.05
N LEU A 61 7.85 -17.28 -4.71
CA LEU A 61 9.02 -18.15 -4.80
C LEU A 61 8.91 -19.01 -6.07
N LYS A 62 9.82 -19.98 -6.20
CA LYS A 62 9.75 -20.97 -7.28
C LYS A 62 8.46 -21.79 -7.18
N PRO A 63 7.96 -22.36 -8.29
CA PRO A 63 6.69 -23.08 -8.31
C PRO A 63 6.61 -24.25 -7.31
N GLU A 64 7.74 -24.87 -7.00
CA GLU A 64 7.84 -25.96 -6.03
C GLU A 64 7.78 -25.54 -4.55
N ASP A 65 7.93 -24.24 -4.26
CA ASP A 65 8.00 -23.70 -2.91
C ASP A 65 6.66 -23.09 -2.48
N GLU A 66 6.29 -23.27 -1.21
CA GLU A 66 5.16 -22.58 -0.62
C GLU A 66 5.47 -21.09 -0.45
N ALA A 67 4.64 -20.22 -1.02
CA ALA A 67 4.83 -18.77 -0.94
C ALA A 67 4.44 -18.26 0.46
N PRO A 68 5.37 -17.73 1.26
CA PRO A 68 5.02 -17.15 2.55
C PRO A 68 4.21 -15.87 2.36
N LEU A 69 3.28 -15.61 3.27
CA LEU A 69 2.57 -14.33 3.34
C LEU A 69 3.43 -13.29 4.06
N ILE A 70 3.50 -12.09 3.47
CA ILE A 70 4.20 -10.93 3.99
C ILE A 70 3.17 -9.98 4.61
N PRO A 71 3.15 -9.81 5.95
CA PRO A 71 2.18 -8.94 6.63
C PRO A 71 2.63 -7.48 6.57
N LEU A 72 2.40 -6.82 5.44
CA LEU A 72 2.91 -5.47 5.16
C LEU A 72 2.46 -4.42 6.18
N GLN A 73 1.20 -4.47 6.65
CA GLN A 73 0.70 -3.56 7.68
C GLN A 73 1.54 -3.63 8.97
N GLU A 74 1.76 -4.85 9.49
CA GLU A 74 2.54 -5.07 10.71
C GLU A 74 3.99 -4.64 10.55
N LEU A 75 4.59 -4.91 9.39
CA LEU A 75 5.95 -4.49 9.08
C LEU A 75 6.08 -2.96 9.08
N LEU A 76 5.13 -2.26 8.45
CA LEU A 76 5.10 -0.81 8.43
C LEU A 76 4.95 -0.24 9.84
N HIS A 77 4.00 -0.74 10.64
CA HIS A 77 3.84 -0.35 12.04
C HIS A 77 5.12 -0.58 12.85
N SER A 78 5.78 -1.73 12.68
CA SER A 78 7.03 -2.02 13.40
C SER A 78 8.14 -1.02 13.06
N ILE A 79 8.27 -0.65 11.78
CA ILE A 79 9.23 0.36 11.34
C ILE A 79 8.87 1.73 11.94
N TYR A 80 7.58 2.06 11.94
CA TYR A 80 7.09 3.33 12.46
C TYR A 80 7.43 3.53 13.94
N GLU A 81 7.11 2.53 14.76
CA GLU A 81 7.39 2.52 16.20
C GLU A 81 8.90 2.57 16.47
N LYS A 82 9.68 1.74 15.79
CA LYS A 82 11.16 1.70 15.96
C LYS A 82 11.82 3.00 15.54
N GLY A 83 11.24 3.71 14.58
CA GLY A 83 11.71 5.01 14.12
C GLY A 83 11.25 6.18 15.01
N SER A 84 10.31 5.96 15.92
CA SER A 84 9.63 6.99 16.72
C SER A 84 9.15 8.15 15.86
N TYR A 85 8.49 7.82 14.74
CA TYR A 85 8.02 8.84 13.80
C TYR A 85 6.93 9.74 14.38
N ASP A 86 6.23 9.30 15.42
CA ASP A 86 5.33 10.12 16.24
C ASP A 86 6.04 11.39 16.76
N LEU A 87 7.32 11.30 17.09
CA LEU A 87 8.13 12.43 17.58
C LEU A 87 8.74 13.26 16.45
N ALA A 88 8.93 12.66 15.28
CA ALA A 88 9.61 13.31 14.14
C ALA A 88 8.64 14.02 13.18
N ILE A 89 7.40 13.54 13.10
CA ILE A 89 6.38 14.05 12.19
C ILE A 89 5.50 15.05 12.94
N ASN A 90 5.30 16.24 12.37
CA ASN A 90 4.36 17.22 12.91
C ASN A 90 2.95 16.94 12.38
N TYR A 91 2.14 16.23 13.17
CA TYR A 91 0.75 15.87 12.85
C TYR A 91 -0.24 17.03 12.90
N GLN A 92 0.14 18.19 13.46
CA GLN A 92 -0.71 19.38 13.49
C GLN A 92 -0.73 20.14 12.16
N LYS A 93 0.14 19.77 11.20
CA LYS A 93 0.09 20.34 9.85
C LYS A 93 -1.16 19.87 9.13
N GLN A 94 -1.78 20.78 8.37
CA GLN A 94 -2.98 20.45 7.60
C GLN A 94 -2.75 19.25 6.67
N PRO A 95 -3.78 18.38 6.52
CA PRO A 95 -3.72 17.24 5.62
C PRO A 95 -3.40 17.67 4.20
N LEU A 96 -2.86 16.73 3.44
CA LEU A 96 -2.45 16.94 2.06
C LEU A 96 -3.64 17.39 1.19
N GLU A 97 -3.44 18.43 0.37
CA GLU A 97 -4.48 19.11 -0.43
C GLU A 97 -5.29 18.20 -1.38
N TYR A 98 -4.82 16.98 -1.63
CA TYR A 98 -5.41 16.02 -2.56
C TYR A 98 -6.35 15.00 -1.89
N LEU A 99 -6.55 15.08 -0.58
CA LEU A 99 -7.46 14.20 0.14
C LEU A 99 -8.90 14.70 0.02
N SER A 100 -9.84 13.79 -0.19
CA SER A 100 -11.27 14.07 -0.13
C SER A 100 -11.70 14.52 1.27
N GLU A 101 -12.84 15.21 1.38
CA GLU A 101 -13.39 15.64 2.67
C GLU A 101 -13.57 14.45 3.64
N ASN A 102 -14.02 13.30 3.14
CA ASN A 102 -14.20 12.09 3.94
C ASN A 102 -12.87 11.54 4.46
N GLU A 103 -11.82 11.52 3.64
CA GLU A 103 -10.48 11.10 4.09
C GLU A 103 -9.93 12.07 5.13
N GLN A 104 -10.09 13.38 4.93
CA GLN A 104 -9.62 14.38 5.91
C GLN A 104 -10.32 14.23 7.25
N LEU A 105 -11.65 14.01 7.25
CA LEU A 105 -12.41 13.75 8.47
C LEU A 105 -11.95 12.46 9.15
N TRP A 106 -11.74 11.39 8.38
CA TRP A 106 -11.23 10.13 8.92
C TRP A 106 -9.84 10.29 9.56
N ILE A 107 -8.91 10.97 8.89
CA ILE A 107 -7.56 11.25 9.43
C ILE A 107 -7.66 12.05 10.73
N ASN A 108 -8.43 13.14 10.74
CA ASN A 108 -8.55 13.99 11.95
C ASN A 108 -9.10 13.20 13.13
N ASN A 109 -10.12 12.37 12.91
CA ASN A 109 -10.67 11.50 13.96
C ASN A 109 -9.62 10.50 14.46
N LEU A 110 -8.84 9.90 13.56
CA LEU A 110 -7.78 8.96 13.93
C LEU A 110 -6.67 9.63 14.74
N LEU A 111 -6.21 10.81 14.30
CA LEU A 111 -5.15 11.55 15.00
C LEU A 111 -5.60 11.99 16.40
N GLN A 112 -6.86 12.40 16.56
CA GLN A 112 -7.42 12.71 17.88
C GLN A 112 -7.48 11.48 18.80
N GLN A 113 -7.86 10.32 18.27
CA GLN A 113 -7.90 9.07 19.04
C GLN A 113 -6.52 8.60 19.50
N GLN A 114 -5.47 9.01 18.78
CA GLN A 114 -4.07 8.68 19.10
C GLN A 114 -3.35 9.79 19.88
N ASP A 115 -4.07 10.83 20.32
CA ASP A 115 -3.53 11.99 21.03
C ASP A 115 -2.37 12.70 20.27
N LEU A 116 -2.41 12.65 18.93
CA LEU A 116 -1.38 13.27 18.06
C LEU A 116 -1.72 14.72 17.66
N ILE A 117 -2.98 15.14 17.85
CA ILE A 117 -3.46 16.52 17.64
C ILE A 117 -4.41 16.96 18.75
#